data_AF-A0A2D6HKJ8-F1
#
_entry.id   AF-A0A2D6HKJ8-F1
#
_cell.length_a   1.000
_cell.length_b   1.000
_cell.length_c   1.000
_cell.angle_alpha   90.00
_cell.angle_beta   90.00
_cell.angle_gamma   90.00
#
_symmetry.space_group_name_H-M   'P 1'
#
loop_
_entity.id
_entity.type
_entity.pdbx_description
1 polymer ?
#
loop_
_entity_poly.entity_id
_entity_poly.type
_entity_poly.pdbx_seq_one_letter_code
_entity_poly.pdbx_strand_id
1 'polypeptide(L)'
;MLAAWGARPVLCDAGLCHSLYGTEHFSHPTLEEAVRDRLRAALGEEAEALVWLWCFGRRHTMEVPAEVGVASHLRDRRDEAWIAITSEQVADLVNLWIADTIEQLPRVPEREVATARALRRHAPRALPKARQALEQVIDAYSSHSN
;
A
#
# COMPACT_ATOMS: atom_id res chain seq x y z
N MET A 1 -8.88 -9.22 5.08
CA MET A 1 -9.32 -7.91 5.59
C MET A 1 -9.87 -7.00 4.48
N LEU A 2 -9.15 -6.80 3.37
CA LEU A 2 -9.58 -5.95 2.24
C LEU A 2 -10.97 -6.27 1.68
N ALA A 3 -11.27 -7.55 1.41
CA ALA A 3 -12.59 -7.98 0.94
C ALA A 3 -13.72 -7.61 1.93
N ALA A 4 -13.48 -7.75 3.24
CA ALA A 4 -14.46 -7.39 4.27
C ALA A 4 -14.72 -5.87 4.36
N TRP A 5 -13.76 -5.06 3.89
CA TRP A 5 -13.89 -3.62 3.75
C TRP A 5 -14.60 -3.19 2.47
N GLY A 6 -14.93 -4.12 1.57
CA GLY A 6 -15.54 -3.82 0.27
C GLY A 6 -14.53 -3.35 -0.77
N ALA A 7 -13.26 -3.72 -0.63
CA ALA A 7 -12.26 -3.48 -1.66
C ALA A 7 -12.61 -4.22 -2.96
N ARG A 8 -12.23 -3.64 -4.09
CA ARG A 8 -12.40 -4.26 -5.41
C ARG A 8 -11.58 -5.57 -5.50
N PRO A 9 -11.99 -6.53 -6.36
CA PRO A 9 -11.30 -7.82 -6.48
C PRO A 9 -9.80 -7.69 -6.76
N VAL A 10 -9.42 -6.80 -7.69
CA VAL A 10 -8.02 -6.54 -8.06
C VAL A 10 -7.15 -6.16 -6.86
N LEU A 11 -7.66 -5.31 -5.95
CA LEU A 11 -6.94 -4.95 -4.73
C LEU A 11 -6.86 -6.14 -3.75
N CYS A 12 -7.90 -6.97 -3.68
CA CYS A 12 -7.87 -8.18 -2.86
C CYS A 12 -6.80 -9.15 -3.36
N ASP A 13 -6.73 -9.39 -4.67
CA ASP A 13 -5.74 -10.24 -5.32
C ASP A 13 -4.32 -9.70 -5.11
N ALA A 14 -4.12 -8.41 -5.33
CA ALA A 14 -2.84 -7.74 -5.04
C ALA A 14 -2.46 -7.89 -3.56
N GLY A 15 -3.43 -7.78 -2.64
CA GLY A 15 -3.23 -7.94 -1.21
C GLY A 15 -2.76 -9.34 -0.79
N LEU A 16 -3.10 -10.40 -1.54
CA LEU A 16 -2.57 -11.75 -1.27
C LEU A 16 -1.09 -11.89 -1.62
N CYS A 17 -0.62 -11.04 -2.53
CA CYS A 17 0.70 -11.14 -3.15
C CYS A 17 1.60 -9.92 -2.90
N HIS A 18 1.16 -8.98 -2.05
CA HIS A 18 1.74 -7.65 -1.97
C HIS A 18 3.22 -7.63 -1.58
N SER A 19 3.73 -8.66 -0.89
CA SER A 19 5.13 -8.77 -0.48
C SER A 19 6.01 -9.63 -1.40
N LEU A 20 5.47 -10.17 -2.50
CA LEU A 20 6.16 -11.18 -3.31
C LEU A 20 7.47 -10.71 -3.95
N TYR A 21 7.57 -9.45 -4.40
CA TYR A 21 8.85 -8.93 -4.89
C TYR A 21 9.83 -8.52 -3.77
N GLY A 22 9.38 -8.49 -2.51
CA GLY A 22 10.14 -7.99 -1.37
C GLY A 22 10.78 -9.06 -0.49
N THR A 23 10.30 -10.31 -0.55
CA THR A 23 10.79 -11.42 0.30
C THR A 23 12.00 -12.15 -0.26
N GLU A 24 12.19 -12.11 -1.57
CA GLU A 24 13.38 -12.62 -2.24
C GLU A 24 14.16 -11.40 -2.74
N HIS A 25 15.39 -11.20 -2.29
CA HIS A 25 16.28 -10.22 -2.91
C HIS A 25 16.50 -10.68 -4.36
N PHE A 26 15.69 -10.20 -5.29
CA PHE A 26 15.93 -10.40 -6.71
C PHE A 26 17.14 -9.54 -7.10
N SER A 27 18.35 -10.05 -6.85
CA SER A 27 19.59 -9.38 -7.25
C SER A 27 19.81 -9.38 -8.77
N HIS A 28 18.88 -9.94 -9.55
CA HIS A 28 18.97 -10.11 -10.99
C HIS A 28 17.71 -9.62 -11.71
N PRO A 29 17.82 -8.60 -12.60
CA PRO A 29 16.68 -8.06 -13.36
C PRO A 29 15.90 -9.11 -14.17
N THR A 30 16.58 -10.14 -14.69
CA THR A 30 15.94 -11.23 -15.45
C THR A 30 15.01 -12.09 -14.58
N LEU A 31 15.32 -12.25 -13.29
CA LEU A 31 14.45 -12.96 -12.36
C LEU A 31 13.22 -12.11 -12.00
N GLU A 32 13.39 -10.80 -11.87
CA GLU A 32 12.26 -9.87 -11.66
C GLU A 32 11.26 -9.93 -12.83
N GLU A 33 11.77 -9.93 -14.07
CA GLU A 33 10.93 -9.99 -15.28
C GLU A 33 10.16 -11.31 -15.38
N ALA A 34 10.82 -12.45 -15.16
CA ALA A 34 10.17 -13.76 -15.18
C ALA A 34 9.12 -13.92 -14.06
N VAL A 35 9.40 -13.40 -12.86
CA VAL A 35 8.42 -13.37 -11.76
C VAL A 35 7.25 -12.48 -12.11
N ARG A 36 7.53 -11.33 -12.72
CA ARG A 36 6.52 -10.37 -13.14
C ARG A 36 5.54 -10.95 -14.15
N ASP A 37 6.04 -11.62 -15.18
CA ASP A 37 5.16 -12.24 -16.18
C ASP A 37 4.31 -13.36 -15.59
N ARG A 38 4.86 -14.13 -14.64
CA ARG A 38 4.10 -15.14 -13.89
C ARG A 38 3.00 -14.51 -13.04
N LEU A 39 3.27 -13.40 -12.36
CA LEU A 39 2.28 -12.69 -11.56
C LEU A 39 1.19 -12.06 -12.40
N ARG A 40 1.53 -11.48 -13.56
CA ARG A 40 0.53 -10.98 -14.52
C ARG A 40 -0.37 -12.09 -15.03
N ALA A 41 0.20 -13.26 -15.35
CA ALA A 41 -0.57 -14.41 -15.81
C ALA A 41 -1.51 -14.96 -14.72
N ALA A 42 -1.10 -14.88 -13.44
CA ALA A 42 -1.89 -15.42 -12.33
C ALA A 42 -2.93 -14.43 -11.77
N LEU A 43 -2.59 -13.14 -11.66
CA LEU A 43 -3.39 -12.12 -10.99
C LEU A 43 -4.06 -11.13 -11.95
N GLY A 44 -3.61 -11.08 -13.21
CA GLY A 44 -3.89 -10.00 -14.15
C GLY A 44 -2.93 -8.83 -14.02
N GLU A 45 -2.83 -8.03 -15.09
CA GLU A 45 -1.87 -6.92 -15.20
C GLU A 45 -2.06 -5.86 -14.11
N GLU A 46 -3.32 -5.56 -13.77
CA GLU A 46 -3.63 -4.48 -12.85
C GLU A 46 -3.28 -4.83 -11.39
N ALA A 47 -3.59 -6.06 -10.97
CA ALA A 47 -3.23 -6.54 -9.64
C ALA A 47 -1.70 -6.64 -9.51
N GLU A 48 -1.01 -7.13 -10.55
CA GLU A 48 0.45 -7.13 -10.57
C GLU A 48 1.03 -5.72 -10.47
N ALA A 49 0.48 -4.74 -11.19
CA ALA A 49 0.93 -3.35 -11.10
C ALA A 49 0.81 -2.79 -9.68
N LEU A 50 -0.24 -3.15 -8.93
CA LEU A 50 -0.37 -2.77 -7.51
C LEU A 50 0.69 -3.47 -6.64
N VAL A 51 0.95 -4.77 -6.85
CA VAL A 51 2.01 -5.50 -6.15
C VAL A 51 3.39 -4.88 -6.42
N TRP A 52 3.64 -4.49 -7.67
CA TRP A 52 4.84 -3.79 -8.09
C TRP A 52 5.01 -2.45 -7.38
N LEU A 53 3.98 -1.60 -7.41
CA LEU A 53 3.97 -0.30 -6.73
C LEU A 53 4.14 -0.47 -5.22
N TRP A 54 3.58 -1.53 -4.63
CA TRP A 54 3.79 -1.82 -3.22
C TRP A 54 5.24 -2.17 -2.90
N CYS A 55 5.86 -3.02 -3.71
CA CYS A 55 7.21 -3.52 -3.43
C CYS A 55 8.31 -2.51 -3.76
N PHE A 56 8.15 -1.73 -4.81
CA PHE A 56 9.17 -0.79 -5.28
C PHE A 56 8.85 0.67 -4.96
N GLY A 57 7.59 1.02 -4.76
CA GLY A 57 7.21 2.37 -4.39
C GLY A 57 7.50 2.71 -2.93
N ARG A 58 8.22 3.81 -2.70
CA ARG A 58 8.39 4.42 -1.37
C ARG A 58 7.09 5.11 -0.95
N ARG A 59 6.16 4.37 -0.36
CA ARG A 59 4.83 4.88 0.06
C ARG A 59 4.87 6.18 0.88
N HIS A 60 5.91 6.38 1.69
CA HIS A 60 6.06 7.61 2.49
C HIS A 60 6.33 8.88 1.67
N THR A 61 6.84 8.75 0.44
CA THR A 61 7.08 9.85 -0.51
C THR A 61 5.87 10.09 -1.43
N MET A 62 4.75 9.41 -1.17
CA MET A 62 3.54 9.57 -1.97
C MET A 62 2.99 10.99 -1.82
N GLU A 63 3.04 11.73 -2.92
CA GLU A 63 2.48 13.06 -3.07
C GLU A 63 1.16 12.96 -3.82
N VAL A 64 0.12 13.52 -3.21
CA VAL A 64 -1.26 13.44 -3.70
C VAL A 64 -1.81 14.86 -3.77
N PRO A 65 -1.59 15.56 -4.89
CA PRO A 65 -2.06 16.94 -5.08
C PRO A 65 -3.58 17.05 -4.92
N ALA A 66 -4.04 18.22 -4.47
CA ALA A 66 -5.46 18.54 -4.37
C ALA A 66 -6.02 19.01 -5.71
N GLU A 67 -5.15 19.56 -6.56
CA GLU A 67 -5.47 20.10 -7.86
C GLU A 67 -5.87 18.97 -8.84
N VAL A 68 -7.05 19.11 -9.42
CA VAL A 68 -7.54 18.19 -10.45
C VAL A 68 -6.65 18.29 -11.69
N GLY A 69 -6.27 17.14 -12.25
CA GLY A 69 -5.42 17.06 -13.44
C GLY A 69 -3.92 17.02 -13.15
N VAL A 70 -3.50 17.22 -11.90
CA VAL A 70 -2.12 16.99 -11.47
C VAL A 70 -1.97 15.53 -11.03
N ALA A 71 -1.02 14.82 -11.62
CA ALA A 71 -0.77 13.42 -11.30
C ALA A 71 -0.25 13.26 -9.87
N SER A 72 -0.74 12.24 -9.17
CA SER A 72 -0.10 11.79 -7.92
C SER A 72 1.16 11.02 -8.26
N HIS A 73 2.14 11.01 -7.36
CA HIS A 73 3.40 10.31 -7.60
C HIS A 73 4.03 9.78 -6.31
N LEU A 74 4.94 8.84 -6.46
CA LEU A 74 5.80 8.34 -5.38
C LEU A 74 7.18 7.99 -5.95
N ARG A 75 8.20 7.91 -5.09
CA ARG A 75 9.56 7.53 -5.51
C ARG A 75 9.67 6.03 -5.70
N ASP A 76 10.30 5.59 -6.78
CA ASP A 76 10.80 4.23 -6.93
C ASP A 76 12.03 4.04 -6.06
N ARG A 77 12.09 2.97 -5.25
CA ARG A 77 13.22 2.70 -4.36
C ARG A 77 14.45 2.14 -5.08
N ARG A 78 14.33 1.75 -6.35
CA ARG A 78 15.40 1.13 -7.15
C ARG A 78 16.35 2.16 -7.73
N ASP A 79 15.81 3.26 -8.23
CA ASP A 79 16.56 4.32 -8.92
C ASP A 79 16.19 5.74 -8.46
N GLU A 80 15.32 5.87 -7.46
CA GLU A 80 14.78 7.14 -6.96
C GLU A 80 13.99 7.94 -8.01
N ALA A 81 13.59 7.36 -9.15
CA ALA A 81 12.73 8.05 -10.11
C ALA A 81 11.33 8.29 -9.54
N TRP A 82 10.62 9.31 -10.07
CA TRP A 82 9.21 9.50 -9.76
C TRP A 82 8.34 8.61 -10.64
N ILE A 83 7.43 7.85 -10.01
CA ILE A 83 6.39 7.07 -10.68
C ILE A 83 5.07 7.83 -10.55
N ALA A 84 4.44 8.15 -11.68
CA ALA A 84 3.08 8.67 -11.69
C ALA A 84 2.09 7.54 -11.36
N ILE A 85 1.11 7.84 -10.50
CA ILE A 85 0.08 6.89 -10.07
C ILE A 85 -1.31 7.52 -10.21
N THR A 86 -2.29 6.68 -10.56
CA THR A 86 -3.68 7.12 -10.72
C THR A 86 -4.35 7.34 -9.37
N SER A 87 -5.48 8.05 -9.35
CA SER A 87 -6.26 8.20 -8.12
C SER A 87 -6.80 6.87 -7.57
N GLU A 88 -7.06 5.90 -8.45
CA GLU A 88 -7.46 4.53 -8.04
C GLU A 88 -6.28 3.80 -7.39
N GLN A 89 -5.09 3.85 -7.98
CA GLN A 89 -3.88 3.29 -7.38
C GLN A 89 -3.55 3.94 -6.04
N VAL A 90 -3.76 5.26 -5.88
CA VAL A 90 -3.63 5.93 -4.57
C VAL A 90 -4.60 5.33 -3.56
N ALA A 91 -5.88 5.18 -3.92
CA ALA A 91 -6.88 4.61 -3.01
C ALA A 91 -6.53 3.16 -2.65
N ASP A 92 -6.14 2.35 -3.63
CA ASP A 92 -5.74 0.95 -3.44
C ASP A 92 -4.52 0.82 -2.53
N LEU A 93 -3.46 1.59 -2.80
CA LEU A 93 -2.24 1.61 -1.98
C LEU A 93 -2.53 2.06 -0.54
N VAL A 94 -3.39 3.06 -0.35
CA VAL A 94 -3.78 3.53 0.99
C VAL A 94 -4.54 2.45 1.75
N ASN A 95 -5.51 1.78 1.11
CA ASN A 95 -6.27 0.71 1.77
C ASN A 95 -5.39 -0.50 2.08
N LEU A 96 -4.49 -0.88 1.17
CA LEU A 96 -3.51 -1.95 1.41
C LEU A 96 -2.54 -1.58 2.54
N TRP A 97 -2.14 -0.31 2.62
CA TRP A 97 -1.23 0.16 3.66
C TRP A 97 -1.88 0.16 5.03
N ILE A 98 -3.13 0.62 5.14
CA ILE A 98 -3.90 0.50 6.38
C ILE A 98 -4.05 -0.98 6.77
N ALA A 99 -4.32 -1.87 5.79
CA ALA A 99 -4.46 -3.29 6.06
C ALA A 99 -3.17 -3.92 6.62
N ASP A 100 -2.04 -3.74 5.95
CA ASP A 100 -0.75 -4.26 6.41
C ASP A 100 -0.38 -3.68 7.78
N THR A 101 -0.54 -2.37 7.98
CA THR A 101 -0.25 -1.72 9.28
C THR A 101 -1.04 -2.34 10.43
N ILE A 102 -2.34 -2.58 10.25
CA ILE A 102 -3.18 -3.21 11.28
C ILE A 102 -2.77 -4.67 11.51
N GLU A 103 -2.44 -5.42 10.44
CA GLU A 103 -2.00 -6.80 10.53
C GLU A 103 -0.64 -6.95 11.25
N GLN A 104 0.27 -6.00 11.04
CA GLN A 104 1.61 -5.99 11.65
C GLN A 104 1.62 -5.43 13.07
N LEU A 105 0.56 -4.72 13.48
CA LEU A 105 0.46 -4.05 14.79
C LEU A 105 0.80 -4.96 15.99
N PRO A 106 0.33 -6.23 16.08
CA PRO A 106 0.68 -7.11 17.19
C PRO A 106 2.15 -7.52 17.25
N ARG A 107 2.89 -7.39 16.14
CA ARG A 107 4.31 -7.79 16.03
C ARG A 107 5.25 -6.63 16.29
N VAL A 108 4.90 -5.43 15.82
CA VAL A 108 5.77 -4.24 15.83
C VAL A 108 4.96 -2.97 16.16
N PRO A 109 4.36 -2.90 17.37
CA PRO A 109 3.35 -1.88 17.69
C PRO A 109 3.88 -0.45 17.62
N GLU A 110 5.07 -0.16 18.12
CA GLU A 110 5.63 1.21 18.11
C GLU A 110 5.75 1.77 16.69
N ARG A 111 6.26 0.95 15.75
CA ARG A 111 6.41 1.31 14.34
C ARG A 111 5.04 1.50 13.70
N GLU A 112 4.13 0.55 13.87
CA GLU A 112 2.83 0.58 13.17
C GLU A 112 1.88 1.63 13.73
N VAL A 113 1.98 2.01 15.01
CA VAL A 113 1.25 3.16 15.54
C VAL A 113 1.74 4.47 14.90
N ALA A 114 3.05 4.64 14.75
CA ALA A 114 3.60 5.80 14.05
C ALA A 114 3.14 5.84 12.58
N THR A 115 3.16 4.70 11.90
CA THR A 115 2.64 4.53 10.53
C THR A 115 1.15 4.86 10.45
N ALA A 116 0.32 4.34 11.36
CA ALA A 116 -1.11 4.61 11.41
C ALA A 116 -1.40 6.12 11.56
N ARG A 117 -0.68 6.80 12.46
CA ARG A 117 -0.80 8.26 12.62
C ARG A 117 -0.42 9.00 11.33
N ALA A 118 0.66 8.60 10.66
CA ALA A 118 1.08 9.21 9.40
C ALA A 118 0.05 8.97 8.27
N LEU A 119 -0.58 7.79 8.24
CA LEU A 119 -1.61 7.41 7.27
C LEU A 119 -2.88 8.27 7.37
N ARG A 120 -3.15 8.91 8.52
CA ARG A 120 -4.34 9.76 8.72
C ARG A 120 -4.47 10.87 7.66
N ARG A 121 -3.35 11.41 7.15
CA ARG A 121 -3.35 12.41 6.06
C ARG A 121 -3.96 11.89 4.75
N HIS A 122 -3.89 10.58 4.52
CA HIS A 122 -4.43 9.92 3.33
C HIS A 122 -5.79 9.28 3.58
N ALA A 123 -6.33 9.33 4.82
CA ALA A 123 -7.63 8.77 5.18
C ALA A 123 -8.78 9.19 4.24
N PRO A 124 -8.84 10.42 3.69
CA PRO A 124 -9.83 10.81 2.68
C PRO A 124 -9.91 9.89 1.45
N ARG A 125 -8.83 9.18 1.12
CA ARG A 125 -8.72 8.26 -0.02
C ARG A 125 -9.01 6.79 0.31
N ALA A 126 -9.16 6.47 1.60
CA ALA A 126 -9.45 5.12 2.07
C ALA A 126 -10.96 4.78 2.00
N LEU A 127 -11.26 3.49 1.93
CA LEU A 127 -12.63 2.98 2.10
C LEU A 127 -13.16 3.34 3.50
N PRO A 128 -14.48 3.55 3.69
CA PRO A 128 -15.04 3.92 4.98
C PRO A 128 -14.66 2.97 6.12
N LYS A 129 -14.71 1.65 5.88
CA LYS A 129 -14.33 0.63 6.88
C LYS A 129 -12.84 0.63 7.19
N ALA A 130 -11.98 0.87 6.20
CA ALA A 130 -10.54 0.99 6.42
C ALA A 130 -10.22 2.24 7.24
N ARG A 131 -10.85 3.38 6.93
CA ARG A 131 -10.74 4.61 7.73
C ARG A 131 -11.17 4.38 9.18
N GLN A 132 -12.32 3.75 9.40
CA GLN A 132 -12.78 3.44 10.75
C GLN A 132 -11.78 2.58 11.52
N ALA A 133 -11.24 1.53 10.89
CA ALA A 133 -10.26 0.66 11.51
C ALA A 133 -8.94 1.41 11.83
N LEU A 134 -8.51 2.31 10.95
CA LEU A 134 -7.34 3.17 11.18
C LEU A 134 -7.53 4.06 12.42
N GLU A 135 -8.68 4.73 12.51
CA GLU A 135 -8.98 5.62 13.64
C GLU A 135 -9.07 4.84 14.96
N GLN A 136 -9.67 3.64 14.96
CA GLN A 136 -9.71 2.76 16.13
C GLN A 136 -8.32 2.41 16.65
N VAL A 137 -7.36 2.14 15.76
CA VAL A 137 -5.96 1.89 16.14
C VAL A 137 -5.35 3.14 16.76
N ILE A 138 -5.54 4.31 16.15
CA ILE A 138 -4.93 5.55 16.68
C ILE A 138 -5.50 5.89 18.05
N ASP A 139 -6.81 5.73 18.26
CA ASP A 139 -7.47 6.02 19.53
C ASP A 139 -7.03 5.06 20.64
N ALA A 140 -6.98 3.75 20.35
CA ALA A 140 -6.54 2.73 21.32
C ALA A 140 -5.12 2.99 21.85
N TYR A 141 -4.23 3.55 21.02
CA TYR A 141 -2.84 3.87 21.37
C TYR A 141 -2.63 5.35 21.73
N SER A 142 -3.69 6.14 21.86
CA SER A 142 -3.64 7.50 22.43
C SER A 142 -3.87 7.49 23.95
N SER A 143 -4.55 6.47 24.48
CA SER A 143 -4.80 6.30 25.92
C SER A 143 -3.63 5.74 26.73
N HIS A 144 -2.53 5.35 26.08
CA HIS A 144 -1.34 4.75 26.71
C HIS A 144 -0.17 5.74 26.89
N SER A 145 -0.42 7.05 26.73
CA SER A 145 0.60 8.12 26.87
C SER A 145 0.33 9.07 28.04
N ASN A 146 -0.38 8.61 29.08
CA ASN A 146 -0.49 9.30 30.37
C ASN A 146 0.17 8.48 31.48
#